data_AF-A0A077HJF3-F1
#
_entry.id   AF-A0A077HJF3-F1
#
_cell.length_a   1.000
_cell.length_b   1.000
_cell.length_c   1.000
_cell.angle_alpha   90.00
_cell.angle_beta   90.00
_cell.angle_gamma   90.00
#
_symmetry.space_group_name_H-M   'P 1'
#
loop_
_entity.id
_entity.type
_entity.pdbx_description
1 polymer ?
#
loop_
_entity_poly.entity_id
_entity_poly.type
_entity_poly.pdbx_seq_one_letter_code
_entity_poly.pdbx_strand_id
1 'polypeptide(L)'
;MTVSTNAREGSQYQHPVHPDILPMSDNPYEDFRYFYRDGMPLRPAPKRRTQRPGWSTLRHNLFDRWHTVADEWEGYTSFQTKLLDDHMWQTDETGARLAEAFKRDGAKKSRADFETALNEGIDKVADPSPELVDFFAEVDNIPDWIDLEAAERGRVAYYNVTPSAELLSIGFAYWATTMEDRTSAATGETAMFEIESFTRIIETVKFFVDLGKKGVFDRYSDGLKAAVRVRLLHAQANRGLEKLWGPDHYNEFGYPIGSSFLVSGEGWFALMPIGVDEFFGRPHSGEEWDDVAMYWAWVLYLMGAEERLIPKTGDEMRKMTDFIYANGGYSSSYHVRVATALMGILEDLDPKMPAQVLGALSLIIGDEDTKFMVKGSRFEGTRYLHWKIGFLLKAKAEAVAYRVRDKLPGAYAAKVKKAGDGKPPWSGVFKQIEDYIAEKAPHVKAEYKLHDESKEGLR
;
A
#
# COMPACT_ATOMS: atom_id res chain seq x y z
N MET A 1 -45.82 18.53 13.86
CA MET A 1 -44.53 18.43 14.58
C MET A 1 -43.55 17.80 13.63
N THR A 2 -42.74 18.64 13.01
CA THR A 2 -41.74 18.30 11.99
C THR A 2 -40.47 17.81 12.71
N VAL A 3 -40.03 16.61 12.37
CA VAL A 3 -38.78 16.03 12.86
C VAL A 3 -37.63 16.66 12.09
N SER A 4 -36.78 17.40 12.81
CA SER A 4 -35.55 17.99 12.30
C SER A 4 -34.50 16.90 12.14
N THR A 5 -34.00 16.74 10.92
CA THR A 5 -32.79 15.97 10.61
C THR A 5 -31.57 16.75 11.10
N ASN A 6 -30.93 16.29 12.16
CA ASN A 6 -29.61 16.80 12.55
C ASN A 6 -28.61 16.44 11.46
N ALA A 7 -28.05 17.47 10.83
CA ALA A 7 -26.85 17.38 10.02
C ALA A 7 -25.72 16.78 10.87
N ARG A 8 -25.01 15.80 10.32
CA ARG A 8 -23.74 15.32 10.86
C ARG A 8 -22.81 16.51 11.01
N GLU A 9 -22.37 16.78 12.23
CA GLU A 9 -21.36 17.77 12.54
C GLU A 9 -20.10 17.48 11.70
N GLY A 10 -19.67 18.48 10.94
CA GLY A 10 -18.46 18.41 10.14
C GLY A 10 -17.23 18.19 11.03
N SER A 11 -16.26 17.47 10.47
CA SER A 11 -14.89 17.34 10.96
C SER A 11 -14.42 18.60 11.70
N GLN A 12 -14.05 18.45 12.98
CA GLN A 12 -13.54 19.53 13.84
C GLN A 12 -12.17 20.07 13.43
N TYR A 13 -11.59 19.61 12.32
CA TYR A 13 -10.32 20.13 11.81
C TYR A 13 -10.58 21.18 10.73
N GLN A 14 -10.74 22.44 11.14
CA GLN A 14 -10.64 23.57 10.21
C GLN A 14 -9.16 23.76 9.82
N HIS A 15 -8.69 22.99 8.85
CA HIS A 15 -7.35 23.21 8.30
C HIS A 15 -7.32 24.53 7.52
N PRO A 16 -6.24 25.34 7.67
CA PRO A 16 -6.10 26.56 6.90
C PRO A 16 -6.07 26.23 5.40
N VAL A 17 -6.81 27.00 4.61
CA VAL A 17 -6.85 26.87 3.13
C VAL A 17 -5.45 27.03 2.52
N HIS A 18 -4.55 27.73 3.22
CA HIS A 18 -3.14 27.90 2.89
C HIS A 18 -2.29 27.69 4.15
N PRO A 19 -1.69 26.50 4.36
CA PRO A 19 -0.79 26.29 5.48
C PRO A 19 0.51 27.07 5.29
N ASP A 20 1.11 27.53 6.40
CA ASP A 20 2.46 28.07 6.39
C ASP A 20 3.45 26.95 6.03
N ILE A 21 4.26 27.17 4.99
CA ILE A 21 5.27 26.21 4.53
C ILE A 21 6.66 26.81 4.78
N LEU A 22 7.52 26.07 5.47
CA LEU A 22 8.92 26.44 5.70
C LEU A 22 9.69 26.57 4.37
N PRO A 23 10.70 27.45 4.28
CA PRO A 23 11.65 27.38 3.18
C PRO A 23 12.39 26.04 3.20
N MET A 24 12.86 25.58 2.04
CA MET A 24 13.73 24.40 1.98
C MET A 24 15.02 24.69 2.75
N SER A 25 15.35 23.82 3.71
CA SER A 25 16.61 23.89 4.46
C SER A 25 17.80 23.58 3.53
N ASP A 26 18.95 24.20 3.83
CA ASP A 26 20.23 23.84 3.20
C ASP A 26 20.73 22.46 3.68
N ASN A 27 20.27 21.98 4.84
CA ASN A 27 20.56 20.66 5.39
C ASN A 27 19.33 20.03 6.09
N PRO A 28 18.35 19.52 5.31
CA PRO A 28 17.15 18.87 5.86
C PRO A 28 17.41 17.76 6.88
N TYR A 29 18.54 17.06 6.78
CA TYR A 29 18.93 15.98 7.69
C TYR A 29 19.06 16.46 9.14
N GLU A 30 19.53 17.68 9.36
CA GLU A 30 19.62 18.26 10.71
C GLU A 30 18.31 18.96 11.08
N ASP A 31 17.69 19.67 10.12
CA ASP A 31 16.60 20.59 10.42
C ASP A 31 15.21 19.97 10.41
N PHE A 32 14.99 18.90 9.64
CA PHE A 32 13.66 18.33 9.38
C PHE A 32 13.40 16.96 10.03
N ARG A 33 14.33 16.43 10.85
CA ARG A 33 14.18 15.15 11.57
C ARG A 33 13.37 15.30 12.87
N TYR A 34 12.11 15.68 12.71
CA TYR A 34 11.12 15.70 13.78
C TYR A 34 9.76 15.22 13.25
N PHE A 35 8.88 14.81 14.14
CA PHE A 35 7.51 14.45 13.80
C PHE A 35 6.61 15.68 13.87
N TYR A 36 5.85 15.92 12.81
CA TYR A 36 4.87 16.99 12.72
C TYR A 36 3.84 16.90 13.86
N ARG A 37 3.42 18.07 14.35
CA ARG A 37 2.33 18.23 15.32
C ARG A 37 1.42 19.36 14.83
N ASP A 38 0.14 19.27 15.15
CA ASP A 38 -0.83 20.28 14.73
C ASP A 38 -0.43 21.69 15.16
N GLY A 39 -0.52 22.64 14.24
CA GLY A 39 -0.11 24.02 14.44
C GLY A 39 1.35 24.32 14.10
N MET A 40 2.17 23.31 13.79
CA MET A 40 3.50 23.54 13.20
C MET A 40 3.37 23.98 11.73
N PRO A 41 4.31 24.79 11.22
CA PRO A 41 4.43 25.00 9.78
C PRO A 41 4.83 23.70 9.09
N LEU A 42 4.35 23.49 7.86
CA LEU A 42 4.68 22.30 7.05
C LEU A 42 6.09 22.43 6.45
N ARG A 43 6.81 21.31 6.30
CA ARG A 43 8.04 21.28 5.50
C ARG A 43 7.69 21.22 4.00
N PRO A 44 8.54 21.79 3.12
CA PRO A 44 8.35 21.66 1.67
C PRO A 44 8.64 20.22 1.22
N ALA A 45 8.14 19.81 0.05
CA ALA A 45 8.46 18.49 -0.51
C ALA A 45 9.97 18.29 -0.70
N PRO A 46 10.52 17.07 -0.51
CA PRO A 46 11.91 16.75 -0.84
C PRO A 46 12.27 17.07 -2.30
N LYS A 47 13.56 17.34 -2.54
CA LYS A 47 14.11 17.75 -3.84
C LYS A 47 13.85 16.72 -4.95
N ARG A 48 13.71 15.44 -4.58
CA ARG A 48 13.40 14.34 -5.51
C ARG A 48 12.10 14.51 -6.28
N ARG A 49 11.16 15.34 -5.79
CA ARG A 49 9.87 15.56 -6.46
C ARG A 49 10.12 15.98 -7.91
N THR A 50 9.56 15.23 -8.85
CA THR A 50 9.75 15.47 -10.28
C THR A 50 9.30 16.86 -10.69
N GLN A 51 9.86 17.40 -11.78
CA GLN A 51 9.47 18.71 -12.30
C GLN A 51 7.98 18.79 -12.66
N ARG A 52 7.38 17.67 -13.08
CA ARG A 52 5.96 17.53 -13.36
C ARG A 52 5.38 16.25 -12.76
N PRO A 53 4.07 16.22 -12.46
CA PRO A 53 3.32 15.00 -12.15
C PRO A 53 3.64 13.83 -13.09
N GLY A 54 4.05 12.69 -12.51
CA GLY A 54 4.28 11.42 -13.21
C GLY A 54 2.99 10.65 -13.51
N TRP A 55 3.13 9.50 -14.19
CA TRP A 55 2.06 8.50 -14.41
C TRP A 55 0.75 9.07 -14.97
N SER A 56 0.84 10.04 -15.88
CA SER A 56 -0.31 10.79 -16.42
C SER A 56 -1.38 9.87 -17.02
N THR A 57 -1.02 8.93 -17.90
CA THR A 57 -1.98 8.00 -18.54
C THR A 57 -2.79 7.22 -17.50
N LEU A 58 -2.12 6.70 -16.46
CA LEU A 58 -2.77 5.99 -15.36
C LEU A 58 -3.77 6.88 -14.62
N ARG A 59 -3.35 8.09 -14.24
CA ARG A 59 -4.17 9.02 -13.48
C ARG A 59 -5.42 9.43 -14.25
N HIS A 60 -5.27 9.85 -15.50
CA HIS A 60 -6.41 10.21 -16.36
C HIS A 60 -7.37 9.03 -16.57
N ASN A 61 -6.86 7.82 -16.80
CA ASN A 61 -7.69 6.63 -16.98
C ASN A 61 -8.54 6.29 -15.75
N LEU A 62 -8.01 6.49 -14.53
CA LEU A 62 -8.69 6.13 -13.29
C LEU A 62 -9.56 7.25 -12.71
N PHE A 63 -9.17 8.51 -12.86
CA PHE A 63 -9.70 9.60 -12.04
C PHE A 63 -10.49 10.68 -12.79
N ASP A 64 -10.34 10.85 -14.12
CA ASP A 64 -11.00 11.95 -14.86
C ASP A 64 -12.53 11.96 -14.75
N ARG A 65 -13.12 10.80 -14.46
CA ARG A 65 -14.56 10.67 -14.24
C ARG A 65 -15.05 11.22 -12.90
N TRP A 66 -14.13 11.47 -11.96
CA TRP A 66 -14.41 11.86 -10.58
C TRP A 66 -13.95 13.29 -10.29
N HIS A 67 -12.75 13.66 -10.76
CA HIS A 67 -12.18 14.99 -10.58
C HIS A 67 -11.22 15.34 -11.72
N THR A 68 -10.86 16.62 -11.82
CA THR A 68 -9.87 17.07 -12.80
C THR A 68 -8.47 16.61 -12.38
N VAL A 69 -7.88 15.73 -13.17
CA VAL A 69 -6.48 15.33 -13.04
C VAL A 69 -5.60 16.42 -13.63
N ALA A 70 -4.57 16.85 -12.89
CA ALA A 70 -3.64 17.88 -13.33
C ALA A 70 -2.29 17.28 -13.73
N ASP A 71 -1.71 17.75 -14.83
CA ASP A 71 -0.34 17.41 -15.27
C ASP A 71 0.69 18.48 -14.90
N GLU A 72 0.29 19.45 -14.08
CA GLU A 72 1.15 20.49 -13.52
C GLU A 72 0.88 20.61 -12.01
N TRP A 73 1.91 20.91 -11.22
CA TRP A 73 1.84 20.87 -9.75
C TRP A 73 0.94 21.94 -9.14
N GLU A 74 0.61 22.99 -9.88
CA GLU A 74 -0.36 24.02 -9.52
C GLU A 74 -1.77 23.44 -9.30
N GLY A 75 -2.07 22.27 -9.89
CA GLY A 75 -3.31 21.53 -9.64
C GLY A 75 -3.36 20.79 -8.29
N TYR A 76 -2.23 20.65 -7.59
CA TYR A 76 -2.10 19.89 -6.33
C TYR A 76 -1.73 20.80 -5.16
N THR A 77 -2.62 21.75 -4.83
CA THR A 77 -2.38 22.81 -3.84
C THR A 77 -3.23 22.73 -2.59
N SER A 78 -4.01 21.65 -2.40
CA SER A 78 -4.83 21.49 -1.20
C SER A 78 -3.97 21.28 0.05
N PHE A 79 -4.53 21.55 1.23
CA PHE A 79 -3.86 21.25 2.50
C PHE A 79 -3.44 19.77 2.56
N GLN A 80 -4.28 18.84 2.11
CA GLN A 80 -3.97 17.40 2.10
C GLN A 80 -2.74 17.07 1.25
N THR A 81 -2.62 17.65 0.05
CA THR A 81 -1.44 17.37 -0.80
C THR A 81 -0.17 17.98 -0.23
N LYS A 82 -0.26 19.14 0.43
CA LYS A 82 0.87 19.74 1.16
C LYS A 82 1.25 18.95 2.40
N LEU A 83 0.27 18.37 3.09
CA LEU A 83 0.52 17.49 4.22
C LEU A 83 1.25 16.22 3.77
N LEU A 84 0.86 15.63 2.64
CA LEU A 84 1.58 14.50 2.05
C LEU A 84 3.02 14.86 1.67
N ASP A 85 3.25 16.04 1.07
CA ASP A 85 4.61 16.53 0.78
C ASP A 85 5.47 16.61 2.05
N ASP A 86 4.93 17.22 3.12
CA ASP A 86 5.60 17.37 4.41
C ASP A 86 5.94 16.00 5.05
N HIS A 87 5.01 15.07 4.97
CA HIS A 87 5.11 13.75 5.61
C HIS A 87 6.01 12.76 4.87
N MET A 88 6.75 13.21 3.86
CA MET A 88 7.90 12.49 3.32
C MET A 88 9.15 12.60 4.22
N TRP A 89 9.20 13.62 5.08
CA TRP A 89 10.30 13.87 6.02
C TRP A 89 10.15 13.16 7.37
N GLN A 90 9.10 12.37 7.56
CA GLN A 90 8.90 11.57 8.77
C GLN A 90 8.38 10.17 8.42
N THR A 91 8.33 9.30 9.43
CA THR A 91 7.85 7.92 9.32
C THR A 91 6.92 7.56 10.50
N ASP A 92 6.63 6.29 10.71
CA ASP A 92 5.94 5.77 11.90
C ASP A 92 6.80 6.02 13.16
N GLU A 93 6.34 6.93 14.02
CA GLU A 93 7.08 7.38 15.21
C GLU A 93 7.25 6.27 16.25
N THR A 94 6.18 5.56 16.60
CA THR A 94 6.25 4.48 17.60
C THR A 94 6.94 3.25 17.03
N GLY A 95 6.74 2.94 15.74
CA GLY A 95 7.52 1.94 15.04
C GLY A 95 9.02 2.24 15.04
N ALA A 96 9.42 3.47 14.72
CA ALA A 96 10.82 3.88 14.73
C ALA A 96 11.46 3.75 16.13
N ARG A 97 10.75 4.16 17.19
CA ARG A 97 11.21 3.97 18.58
C ARG A 97 11.37 2.49 18.92
N LEU A 98 10.43 1.64 18.52
CA LEU A 98 10.52 0.19 18.73
C LEU A 98 11.71 -0.42 17.98
N ALA A 99 11.98 0.01 16.74
CA ALA A 99 13.15 -0.47 15.98
C ALA A 99 14.48 -0.10 16.65
N GLU A 100 14.58 1.07 17.29
CA GLU A 100 15.76 1.42 18.10
C GLU A 100 15.85 0.59 19.40
N ALA A 101 14.71 0.24 20.03
CA ALA A 101 14.70 -0.69 21.17
C ALA A 101 15.22 -2.08 20.77
N PHE A 102 14.88 -2.58 19.58
CA PHE A 102 15.42 -3.85 19.05
C PHE A 102 16.96 -3.85 18.98
N LYS A 103 17.56 -2.70 18.60
CA LYS A 103 19.01 -2.53 18.58
C LYS A 103 19.61 -2.50 19.98
N ARG A 104 18.99 -1.75 20.89
CA ARG A 104 19.44 -1.56 22.29
C ARG A 104 19.36 -2.85 23.10
N ASP A 105 18.24 -3.56 23.02
CA ASP A 105 17.89 -4.69 23.88
C ASP A 105 18.22 -6.05 23.22
N GLY A 106 18.55 -6.03 21.94
CA GLY A 106 18.91 -7.19 21.13
C GLY A 106 17.71 -7.78 20.38
N ALA A 107 17.91 -8.09 19.09
CA ALA A 107 16.84 -8.51 18.17
C ALA A 107 16.12 -9.78 18.65
N LYS A 108 16.84 -10.78 19.16
CA LYS A 108 16.25 -12.05 19.61
C LYS A 108 15.26 -11.87 20.77
N LYS A 109 15.65 -11.10 21.80
CA LYS A 109 14.77 -10.81 22.95
C LYS A 109 13.57 -9.99 22.48
N SER A 110 13.84 -8.90 21.78
CA SER A 110 12.81 -7.95 21.34
C SER A 110 11.78 -8.60 20.42
N ARG A 111 12.20 -9.51 19.52
CA ARG A 111 11.30 -10.30 18.68
C ARG A 111 10.44 -11.26 19.49
N ALA A 112 11.01 -11.94 20.49
CA ALA A 112 10.24 -12.83 21.35
C ALA A 112 9.20 -12.07 22.18
N ASP A 113 9.57 -10.91 22.72
CA ASP A 113 8.65 -10.03 23.46
C ASP A 113 7.54 -9.49 22.54
N PHE A 114 7.90 -9.03 21.34
CA PHE A 114 6.94 -8.58 20.33
C PHE A 114 5.93 -9.67 19.94
N GLU A 115 6.40 -10.88 19.63
CA GLU A 115 5.50 -11.98 19.28
C GLU A 115 4.63 -12.42 20.47
N THR A 116 5.15 -12.34 21.71
CA THR A 116 4.34 -12.60 22.91
C THR A 116 3.24 -11.55 23.04
N ALA A 117 3.56 -10.25 22.95
CA ALA A 117 2.57 -9.18 22.99
C ALA A 117 1.54 -9.28 21.85
N LEU A 118 1.99 -9.62 20.65
CA LEU A 118 1.13 -9.74 19.47
C LEU A 118 0.12 -10.88 19.59
N ASN A 119 0.56 -12.05 20.08
CA ASN A 119 -0.24 -13.25 20.12
C ASN A 119 -1.01 -13.45 21.44
N GLU A 120 -0.51 -12.90 22.55
CA GLU A 120 -1.03 -13.16 23.89
C GLU A 120 -1.36 -11.88 24.70
N GLY A 121 -0.97 -10.70 24.22
CA GLY A 121 -1.18 -9.40 24.85
C GLY A 121 0.04 -8.88 25.61
N ILE A 122 0.18 -7.55 25.70
CA ILE A 122 1.35 -6.89 26.30
C ILE A 122 1.57 -7.28 27.78
N ASP A 123 0.48 -7.54 28.52
CA ASP A 123 0.52 -7.99 29.92
C ASP A 123 1.20 -9.36 30.13
N LYS A 124 1.45 -10.12 29.05
CA LYS A 124 2.15 -11.41 29.09
C LYS A 124 3.66 -11.27 28.91
N VAL A 125 4.14 -10.11 28.51
CA VAL A 125 5.57 -9.85 28.39
C VAL A 125 6.13 -9.51 29.77
N ALA A 126 7.14 -10.26 30.20
CA ALA A 126 7.83 -9.97 31.45
C ALA A 126 8.80 -8.79 31.24
N ASP A 127 8.63 -7.72 32.03
CA ASP A 127 9.47 -6.50 31.96
C ASP A 127 9.57 -5.94 30.52
N PRO A 128 8.43 -5.55 29.91
CA PRO A 128 8.42 -5.04 28.54
C PRO A 128 9.14 -3.69 28.47
N SER A 129 9.85 -3.43 27.36
CA SER A 129 10.42 -2.11 27.12
C SER A 129 9.31 -1.06 26.99
N PRO A 130 9.54 0.21 27.41
CA PRO A 130 8.55 1.27 27.25
C PRO A 130 8.10 1.45 25.80
N GLU A 131 9.00 1.28 24.83
CA GLU A 131 8.67 1.39 23.40
C GLU A 131 7.73 0.28 22.92
N LEU A 132 7.85 -0.93 23.47
CA LEU A 132 6.93 -2.02 23.17
C LEU A 132 5.54 -1.75 23.77
N VAL A 133 5.48 -1.20 24.98
CA VAL A 133 4.23 -0.79 25.64
C VAL A 133 3.53 0.30 24.82
N ASP A 134 4.25 1.35 24.44
CA ASP A 134 3.71 2.44 23.62
C ASP A 134 3.18 1.94 22.27
N PHE A 135 3.94 1.05 21.61
CA PHE A 135 3.54 0.48 20.33
C PHE A 135 2.25 -0.35 20.44
N PHE A 136 2.14 -1.20 21.47
CA PHE A 136 0.93 -2.01 21.67
C PHE A 136 -0.26 -1.21 22.22
N ALA A 137 -0.02 -0.09 22.91
CA ALA A 137 -1.10 0.82 23.29
C ALA A 137 -1.83 1.37 22.05
N GLU A 138 -1.12 1.63 20.94
CA GLU A 138 -1.75 2.01 19.67
C GLU A 138 -2.41 0.83 18.98
N VAL A 139 -1.75 -0.34 18.91
CA VAL A 139 -2.32 -1.54 18.26
C VAL A 139 -3.61 -2.02 18.94
N ASP A 140 -3.70 -1.88 20.27
CA ASP A 140 -4.83 -2.33 21.08
C ASP A 140 -5.96 -1.29 21.13
N ASN A 141 -5.73 -0.08 20.61
CA ASN A 141 -6.70 1.01 20.57
C ASN A 141 -7.42 1.05 19.21
N ILE A 142 -8.75 1.17 19.23
CA ILE A 142 -9.54 1.44 18.02
C ILE A 142 -10.00 2.89 18.11
N PRO A 143 -9.48 3.82 17.28
CA PRO A 143 -9.91 5.20 17.29
C PRO A 143 -11.41 5.35 17.05
N ASP A 144 -12.04 6.32 17.73
CA ASP A 144 -13.48 6.59 17.63
C ASP A 144 -13.97 6.90 16.21
N TRP A 145 -13.08 7.35 15.33
CA TRP A 145 -13.40 7.67 13.94
C TRP A 145 -13.44 6.44 13.02
N ILE A 146 -12.95 5.28 13.48
CA ILE A 146 -13.00 4.02 12.72
C ILE A 146 -14.37 3.36 12.93
N ASP A 147 -15.19 3.36 11.88
CA ASP A 147 -16.46 2.63 11.84
C ASP A 147 -16.22 1.19 11.35
N LEU A 148 -16.19 0.24 12.29
CA LEU A 148 -15.96 -1.18 11.99
C LEU A 148 -17.10 -1.82 11.17
N GLU A 149 -18.34 -1.30 11.27
CA GLU A 149 -19.44 -1.80 10.44
C GLU A 149 -19.26 -1.37 8.98
N ALA A 150 -18.87 -0.10 8.76
CA ALA A 150 -18.51 0.40 7.44
C ALA A 150 -17.28 -0.32 6.88
N ALA A 151 -16.26 -0.55 7.72
CA ALA A 151 -15.08 -1.31 7.33
C ALA A 151 -15.41 -2.75 6.91
N GLU A 152 -16.33 -3.45 7.60
CA GLU A 152 -16.75 -4.79 7.17
C GLU A 152 -17.53 -4.76 5.84
N ARG A 153 -18.40 -3.75 5.63
CA ARG A 153 -19.04 -3.56 4.31
C ARG A 153 -18.00 -3.29 3.23
N GLY A 154 -16.96 -2.54 3.55
CA GLY A 154 -15.83 -2.23 2.67
C GLY A 154 -15.06 -3.48 2.30
N ARG A 155 -14.73 -4.32 3.28
CA ARG A 155 -14.11 -5.64 3.04
C ARG A 155 -14.98 -6.50 2.12
N VAL A 156 -16.30 -6.51 2.32
CA VAL A 156 -17.24 -7.23 1.44
C VAL A 156 -17.21 -6.67 0.02
N ALA A 157 -17.24 -5.35 -0.17
CA ALA A 157 -17.18 -4.72 -1.49
C ALA A 157 -15.85 -5.04 -2.19
N TYR A 158 -14.73 -4.84 -1.49
CA TYR A 158 -13.37 -5.19 -1.93
C TYR A 158 -13.24 -6.64 -2.40
N TYR A 159 -13.88 -7.58 -1.70
CA TYR A 159 -13.89 -9.01 -2.02
C TYR A 159 -14.63 -9.41 -3.28
N ASN A 160 -15.55 -8.56 -3.70
CA ASN A 160 -16.57 -8.90 -4.68
C ASN A 160 -16.30 -8.29 -6.05
N VAL A 161 -15.08 -7.79 -6.27
CA VAL A 161 -14.57 -7.34 -7.58
C VAL A 161 -14.53 -8.47 -8.62
N THR A 162 -14.37 -8.11 -9.89
CA THR A 162 -14.21 -9.12 -10.96
C THR A 162 -12.85 -9.80 -10.90
N PRO A 163 -12.73 -11.07 -11.37
CA PRO A 163 -11.44 -11.76 -11.46
C PRO A 163 -10.40 -11.00 -12.29
N SER A 164 -10.82 -10.31 -13.36
CA SER A 164 -9.93 -9.44 -14.12
C SER A 164 -9.44 -8.24 -13.31
N ALA A 165 -10.27 -7.59 -12.50
CA ALA A 165 -9.80 -6.50 -11.65
C ALA A 165 -8.86 -6.96 -10.53
N GLU A 166 -9.15 -8.12 -9.93
CA GLU A 166 -8.22 -8.79 -9.01
C GLU A 166 -6.87 -9.03 -9.71
N LEU A 167 -6.83 -9.74 -10.85
CA LEU A 167 -5.56 -10.03 -11.54
C LEU A 167 -4.79 -8.78 -12.00
N LEU A 168 -5.49 -7.73 -12.45
CA LEU A 168 -4.81 -6.50 -12.85
C LEU A 168 -4.25 -5.73 -11.65
N SER A 169 -4.86 -5.83 -10.46
CA SER A 169 -4.38 -5.12 -9.27
C SER A 169 -3.01 -5.62 -8.78
N ILE A 170 -2.69 -6.91 -8.93
CA ILE A 170 -1.35 -7.45 -8.56
C ILE A 170 -0.34 -7.16 -9.65
N GLY A 171 -0.77 -7.23 -10.92
CA GLY A 171 0.07 -6.76 -12.02
C GLY A 171 0.47 -5.30 -11.80
N PHE A 172 -0.49 -4.48 -11.37
CA PHE A 172 -0.24 -3.09 -11.01
C PHE A 172 0.73 -2.96 -9.84
N ALA A 173 0.57 -3.75 -8.77
CA ALA A 173 1.52 -3.73 -7.66
C ALA A 173 2.97 -4.01 -8.10
N TYR A 174 3.18 -4.92 -9.05
CA TYR A 174 4.52 -5.18 -9.60
C TYR A 174 5.04 -4.01 -10.43
N TRP A 175 4.18 -3.40 -11.24
CA TRP A 175 4.52 -2.21 -11.98
C TRP A 175 4.88 -1.04 -11.06
N ALA A 176 4.04 -0.73 -10.07
CA ALA A 176 4.25 0.32 -9.09
C ALA A 176 5.54 0.09 -8.27
N THR A 177 5.80 -1.15 -7.84
CA THR A 177 7.05 -1.51 -7.14
C THR A 177 8.28 -1.24 -8.00
N THR A 178 8.17 -1.47 -9.30
CA THR A 178 9.29 -1.26 -10.24
C THR A 178 9.44 0.23 -10.57
N MET A 179 8.34 0.95 -10.78
CA MET A 179 8.32 2.31 -11.34
C MET A 179 8.36 3.41 -10.30
N GLU A 180 7.88 3.16 -9.09
CA GLU A 180 7.92 4.15 -8.04
C GLU A 180 9.35 4.24 -7.50
N ASP A 181 9.91 5.44 -7.53
CA ASP A 181 11.32 5.68 -7.28
C ASP A 181 11.78 5.21 -5.87
N ARG A 182 11.03 5.53 -4.81
CA ARG A 182 11.34 5.14 -3.42
C ARG A 182 11.23 3.64 -3.21
N THR A 183 10.18 3.02 -3.75
CA THR A 183 9.92 1.58 -3.66
C THR A 183 11.01 0.81 -4.38
N SER A 184 11.30 1.22 -5.61
CA SER A 184 12.33 0.62 -6.44
C SER A 184 13.71 0.77 -5.79
N ALA A 185 14.02 1.92 -5.17
CA ALA A 185 15.26 2.13 -4.43
C ALA A 185 15.34 1.25 -3.17
N ALA A 186 14.35 1.33 -2.29
CA ALA A 186 14.33 0.56 -1.05
C ALA A 186 14.36 -0.97 -1.31
N THR A 187 13.60 -1.44 -2.30
CA THR A 187 13.57 -2.87 -2.63
C THR A 187 14.81 -3.33 -3.39
N GLY A 188 15.37 -2.48 -4.24
CA GLY A 188 16.63 -2.75 -4.94
C GLY A 188 17.82 -2.83 -3.99
N GLU A 189 17.95 -1.88 -3.06
CA GLU A 189 19.07 -1.81 -2.12
C GLU A 189 19.09 -2.96 -1.13
N THR A 190 17.92 -3.34 -0.61
CA THR A 190 17.82 -4.51 0.27
C THR A 190 18.12 -5.82 -0.47
N ALA A 191 18.12 -5.82 -1.81
CA ALA A 191 18.35 -6.99 -2.66
C ALA A 191 17.38 -8.16 -2.43
N MET A 192 16.31 -7.95 -1.67
CA MET A 192 15.49 -9.05 -1.15
C MET A 192 14.73 -9.79 -2.26
N PHE A 193 14.35 -9.08 -3.32
CA PHE A 193 13.72 -9.72 -4.49
C PHE A 193 14.67 -10.59 -5.31
N GLU A 194 15.98 -10.52 -5.10
CA GLU A 194 16.94 -11.42 -5.74
C GLU A 194 17.35 -12.57 -4.84
N ILE A 195 17.54 -12.27 -3.55
CA ILE A 195 18.07 -13.23 -2.57
C ILE A 195 16.97 -14.16 -2.07
N GLU A 196 15.77 -13.62 -1.83
CA GLU A 196 14.64 -14.34 -1.23
C GLU A 196 13.32 -14.04 -1.96
N SER A 197 13.37 -14.02 -3.30
CA SER A 197 12.25 -13.65 -4.19
C SER A 197 10.93 -14.35 -3.82
N PHE A 198 10.98 -15.68 -3.64
CA PHE A 198 9.81 -16.49 -3.31
C PHE A 198 9.35 -16.30 -1.85
N THR A 199 10.25 -16.03 -0.91
CA THR A 199 9.88 -15.65 0.47
C THR A 199 9.13 -14.32 0.46
N ARG A 200 9.66 -13.32 -0.25
CA ARG A 200 9.06 -11.99 -0.28
C ARG A 200 7.70 -12.00 -0.95
N ILE A 201 7.53 -12.75 -2.04
CA ILE A 201 6.23 -12.82 -2.73
C ILE A 201 5.20 -13.59 -1.90
N ILE A 202 5.57 -14.71 -1.28
CA ILE A 202 4.61 -15.48 -0.47
C ILE A 202 4.16 -14.69 0.75
N GLU A 203 5.05 -13.95 1.43
CA GLU A 203 4.70 -13.08 2.55
C GLU A 203 3.78 -11.93 2.13
N THR A 204 4.05 -11.33 0.96
CA THR A 204 3.23 -10.25 0.39
C THR A 204 1.82 -10.75 0.08
N VAL A 205 1.70 -11.88 -0.64
CA VAL A 205 0.40 -12.44 -1.01
C VAL A 205 -0.34 -12.95 0.24
N LYS A 206 0.37 -13.58 1.19
CA LYS A 206 -0.20 -14.01 2.47
C LYS A 206 -0.80 -12.85 3.26
N PHE A 207 -0.11 -11.70 3.30
CA PHE A 207 -0.60 -10.51 3.96
C PHE A 207 -1.98 -10.08 3.44
N PHE A 208 -2.16 -9.98 2.12
CA PHE A 208 -3.47 -9.62 1.55
C PHE A 208 -4.54 -10.70 1.75
N VAL A 209 -4.15 -11.98 1.68
CA VAL A 209 -5.06 -13.10 2.01
C VAL A 209 -5.54 -12.97 3.46
N ASP A 210 -4.64 -12.76 4.41
CA ASP A 210 -4.99 -12.67 5.83
C ASP A 210 -5.85 -11.43 6.12
N LEU A 211 -5.57 -10.29 5.49
CA LEU A 211 -6.42 -9.09 5.60
C LEU A 211 -7.83 -9.30 5.05
N GLY A 212 -7.96 -10.10 3.99
CA GLY A 212 -9.27 -10.36 3.41
C GLY A 212 -10.18 -11.24 4.28
N LYS A 213 -9.64 -11.97 5.28
CA LYS A 213 -10.44 -12.92 6.07
C LYS A 213 -11.55 -12.24 6.85
N LYS A 214 -12.66 -12.96 7.03
CA LYS A 214 -13.73 -12.55 7.95
C LYS A 214 -13.18 -12.52 9.38
N GLY A 215 -13.55 -11.51 10.16
CA GLY A 215 -13.02 -11.32 11.51
C GLY A 215 -11.67 -10.62 11.55
N VAL A 216 -11.23 -10.00 10.45
CA VAL A 216 -9.95 -9.24 10.40
C VAL A 216 -9.85 -8.16 11.47
N PHE A 217 -10.97 -7.62 11.95
CA PHE A 217 -11.01 -6.62 13.00
C PHE A 217 -10.81 -7.18 14.43
N ASP A 218 -10.84 -8.51 14.61
CA ASP A 218 -10.59 -9.12 15.91
C ASP A 218 -9.12 -8.90 16.31
N ARG A 219 -8.87 -8.54 17.58
CA ARG A 219 -7.53 -8.24 18.12
C ARG A 219 -6.47 -9.32 17.82
N TYR A 220 -6.88 -10.58 17.74
CA TYR A 220 -5.98 -11.72 17.53
C TYR A 220 -6.15 -12.38 16.15
N SER A 221 -6.84 -11.71 15.21
CA SER A 221 -7.02 -12.19 13.85
C SER A 221 -5.68 -12.34 13.11
N ASP A 222 -5.63 -13.23 12.13
CA ASP A 222 -4.45 -13.38 11.28
C ASP A 222 -4.12 -12.09 10.53
N GLY A 223 -5.14 -11.36 10.06
CA GLY A 223 -4.97 -10.14 9.29
C GLY A 223 -4.40 -8.99 10.12
N LEU A 224 -4.90 -8.78 11.34
CA LEU A 224 -4.30 -7.79 12.26
C LEU A 224 -2.85 -8.16 12.56
N LYS A 225 -2.59 -9.43 12.91
CA LYS A 225 -1.22 -9.89 13.19
C LYS A 225 -0.30 -9.70 12.00
N ALA A 226 -0.78 -9.93 10.78
CA ALA A 226 -0.02 -9.70 9.57
C ALA A 226 0.30 -8.20 9.38
N ALA A 227 -0.68 -7.30 9.55
CA ALA A 227 -0.47 -5.86 9.48
C ALA A 227 0.54 -5.34 10.51
N VAL A 228 0.42 -5.78 11.76
CA VAL A 228 1.33 -5.36 12.84
C VAL A 228 2.75 -5.91 12.62
N ARG A 229 2.90 -7.12 12.08
CA ARG A 229 4.22 -7.64 11.67
C ARG A 229 4.84 -6.83 10.53
N VAL A 230 4.04 -6.44 9.54
CA VAL A 230 4.50 -5.58 8.44
C VAL A 230 4.89 -4.18 8.96
N ARG A 231 4.16 -3.62 9.93
CA ARG A 231 4.53 -2.37 10.61
C ARG A 231 5.92 -2.45 11.23
N LEU A 232 6.19 -3.50 12.00
CA LEU A 232 7.53 -3.74 12.56
C LEU A 232 8.59 -3.94 11.47
N LEU A 233 8.27 -4.71 10.43
CA LEU A 233 9.17 -4.92 9.28
C LEU A 233 9.54 -3.59 8.63
N HIS A 234 8.57 -2.71 8.36
CA HIS A 234 8.81 -1.38 7.80
C HIS A 234 9.68 -0.52 8.72
N ALA A 235 9.43 -0.53 10.03
CA ALA A 235 10.25 0.21 10.98
C ALA A 235 11.71 -0.27 11.01
N GLN A 236 11.94 -1.59 11.04
CA GLN A 236 13.28 -2.18 10.99
C GLN A 236 13.98 -1.89 9.65
N ALA A 237 13.26 -2.00 8.54
CA ALA A 237 13.78 -1.69 7.20
C ALA A 237 14.17 -0.22 7.08
N ASN A 238 13.32 0.70 7.55
CA ASN A 238 13.61 2.14 7.58
C ASN A 238 14.88 2.45 8.35
N ARG A 239 15.03 1.86 9.55
CA ARG A 239 16.23 2.05 10.36
C ARG A 239 17.50 1.62 9.62
N GLY A 240 17.47 0.45 8.96
CA GLY A 240 18.59 -0.05 8.18
C GLY A 240 18.90 0.81 6.95
N LEU A 241 17.87 1.21 6.22
CA LEU A 241 17.98 2.02 5.01
C LEU A 241 18.42 3.46 5.30
N GLU A 242 17.89 4.12 6.32
CA GLU A 242 18.29 5.50 6.69
C GLU A 242 19.80 5.57 6.98
N LYS A 243 20.36 4.53 7.62
CA LYS A 243 21.79 4.42 7.85
C LYS A 243 22.58 4.19 6.55
N LEU A 244 22.06 3.37 5.64
CA LEU A 244 22.70 3.10 4.34
C LEU A 244 22.70 4.34 3.43
N TRP A 245 21.59 5.07 3.44
CA TRP A 245 21.33 6.28 2.67
C TRP A 245 22.21 7.45 3.12
N GLY A 246 22.35 7.62 4.43
CA GLY A 246 23.10 8.72 5.00
C GLY A 246 22.47 10.10 4.72
N PRO A 247 23.13 11.18 5.18
CA PRO A 247 22.56 12.53 5.14
C PRO A 247 22.23 13.05 3.74
N ASP A 248 23.10 12.80 2.76
CA ASP A 248 22.93 13.34 1.39
C ASP A 248 21.69 12.76 0.70
N HIS A 249 21.49 11.44 0.84
CA HIS A 249 20.32 10.78 0.26
C HIS A 249 19.05 11.20 1.02
N TYR A 250 19.09 11.31 2.35
CA TYR A 250 17.96 11.87 3.11
C TYR A 250 17.61 13.29 2.64
N ASN A 251 18.59 14.17 2.45
CA ASN A 251 18.39 15.54 1.98
C ASN A 251 17.71 15.63 0.61
N GLU A 252 17.87 14.61 -0.22
CA GLU A 252 17.25 14.51 -1.53
C GLU A 252 15.84 13.87 -1.47
N PHE A 253 15.69 12.79 -0.71
CA PHE A 253 14.50 11.91 -0.78
C PHE A 253 13.58 11.91 0.45
N GLY A 254 14.05 12.34 1.61
CA GLY A 254 13.38 12.15 2.90
C GLY A 254 13.59 10.74 3.46
N TYR A 255 12.61 10.24 4.23
CA TYR A 255 12.67 8.87 4.76
C TYR A 255 12.42 7.81 3.67
N PRO A 256 13.09 6.64 3.71
CA PRO A 256 12.89 5.57 2.72
C PRO A 256 11.44 5.09 2.63
N ILE A 257 10.81 4.81 3.77
CA ILE A 257 9.40 4.47 3.94
C ILE A 257 8.77 5.58 4.80
N GLY A 258 8.67 6.79 4.24
CA GLY A 258 8.04 7.93 4.92
C GLY A 258 6.53 7.76 5.10
N SER A 259 5.90 8.54 5.99
CA SER A 259 4.47 8.40 6.30
C SER A 259 3.57 8.63 5.09
N SER A 260 3.91 9.59 4.22
CA SER A 260 3.21 9.79 2.94
C SER A 260 3.34 8.59 1.99
N PHE A 261 4.45 7.85 2.08
CA PHE A 261 4.64 6.65 1.29
C PHE A 261 3.91 5.45 1.91
N LEU A 262 3.85 5.33 3.22
CA LEU A 262 3.12 4.28 3.91
C LEU A 262 1.61 4.34 3.60
N VAL A 263 1.02 5.53 3.65
CA VAL A 263 -0.40 5.72 3.29
C VAL A 263 -0.66 5.44 1.80
N SER A 264 0.39 5.47 0.96
CA SER A 264 0.28 5.17 -0.47
C SER A 264 -0.18 3.74 -0.78
N GLY A 265 -0.03 2.82 0.18
CA GLY A 265 -0.51 1.45 0.07
C GLY A 265 -2.01 1.35 -0.21
N GLU A 266 -2.84 2.28 0.28
CA GLU A 266 -4.26 2.30 -0.06
C GLU A 266 -4.47 2.58 -1.55
N GLY A 267 -3.74 3.55 -2.12
CA GLY A 267 -3.85 3.82 -3.55
C GLY A 267 -3.55 2.59 -4.39
N TRP A 268 -2.49 1.86 -4.05
CA TRP A 268 -2.08 0.66 -4.78
C TRP A 268 -2.97 -0.56 -4.56
N PHE A 269 -3.46 -0.76 -3.34
CA PHE A 269 -4.09 -2.01 -2.95
C PHE A 269 -5.57 -1.90 -2.61
N ALA A 270 -6.02 -0.75 -2.08
CA ALA A 270 -7.42 -0.48 -1.75
C ALA A 270 -8.23 -0.06 -2.97
N LEU A 271 -7.73 0.97 -3.65
CA LEU A 271 -8.45 1.62 -4.73
C LEU A 271 -8.45 0.78 -6.01
N MET A 272 -7.31 0.16 -6.33
CA MET A 272 -7.12 -0.52 -7.62
C MET A 272 -8.19 -1.57 -7.94
N PRO A 273 -8.59 -2.48 -7.02
CA PRO A 273 -9.59 -3.49 -7.35
C PRO A 273 -10.95 -2.90 -7.78
N ILE A 274 -11.47 -1.90 -7.06
CA ILE A 274 -12.75 -1.27 -7.38
C ILE A 274 -12.65 -0.26 -8.53
N GLY A 275 -11.52 0.47 -8.61
CA GLY A 275 -11.25 1.41 -9.70
C GLY A 275 -11.08 0.73 -11.06
N VAL A 276 -10.44 -0.44 -11.09
CA VAL A 276 -10.29 -1.25 -12.31
C VAL A 276 -11.63 -1.86 -12.75
N ASP A 277 -12.44 -2.34 -11.82
CA ASP A 277 -13.81 -2.82 -12.14
C ASP A 277 -14.63 -1.70 -12.81
N GLU A 278 -14.54 -0.49 -12.27
CA GLU A 278 -15.20 0.69 -12.83
C GLU A 278 -14.66 1.08 -14.20
N PHE A 279 -13.33 1.02 -14.39
CA PHE A 279 -12.68 1.27 -15.67
C PHE A 279 -13.20 0.32 -16.77
N PHE A 280 -13.48 -0.94 -16.42
CA PHE A 280 -14.05 -1.91 -17.36
C PHE A 280 -15.60 -1.86 -17.46
N GLY A 281 -16.26 -1.00 -16.69
CA GLY A 281 -17.68 -0.67 -16.86
C GLY A 281 -18.63 -1.26 -15.81
N ARG A 282 -18.12 -1.75 -14.68
CA ARG A 282 -18.93 -2.14 -13.52
C ARG A 282 -18.91 -1.01 -12.47
N PRO A 283 -19.98 -0.22 -12.32
CA PRO A 283 -20.01 0.89 -11.38
C PRO A 283 -20.09 0.40 -9.93
N HIS A 284 -19.49 1.16 -9.01
CA HIS A 284 -19.69 1.04 -7.57
C HIS A 284 -20.41 2.28 -7.02
N SER A 285 -21.16 2.10 -5.95
CA SER A 285 -21.86 3.20 -5.27
C SER A 285 -20.88 4.08 -4.47
N GLY A 286 -21.27 5.32 -4.18
CA GLY A 286 -20.48 6.19 -3.30
C GLY A 286 -20.27 5.58 -1.90
N GLU A 287 -21.28 4.89 -1.38
CA GLU A 287 -21.19 4.14 -0.12
C GLU A 287 -20.19 2.99 -0.19
N GLU A 288 -20.15 2.21 -1.27
CA GLU A 288 -19.12 1.17 -1.46
C GLU A 288 -17.70 1.78 -1.49
N TRP A 289 -17.54 2.97 -2.07
CA TRP A 289 -16.26 3.69 -2.08
C TRP A 289 -15.86 4.18 -0.68
N ASP A 290 -16.78 4.76 0.07
CA ASP A 290 -16.55 5.23 1.46
C ASP A 290 -16.28 4.05 2.40
N ASP A 291 -17.03 2.95 2.26
CA ASP A 291 -16.85 1.74 3.04
C ASP A 291 -15.48 1.10 2.76
N VAL A 292 -15.03 1.04 1.49
CA VAL A 292 -13.66 0.55 1.16
C VAL A 292 -12.58 1.47 1.72
N ALA A 293 -12.77 2.78 1.68
CA ALA A 293 -11.85 3.72 2.32
C ALA A 293 -11.76 3.45 3.83
N MET A 294 -12.90 3.28 4.52
CA MET A 294 -12.91 2.97 5.96
C MET A 294 -12.26 1.61 6.28
N TYR A 295 -12.50 0.60 5.45
CA TYR A 295 -11.81 -0.70 5.56
C TYR A 295 -10.29 -0.55 5.51
N TRP A 296 -9.79 0.21 4.55
CA TRP A 296 -8.36 0.44 4.41
C TRP A 296 -7.80 1.43 5.41
N ALA A 297 -8.61 2.34 5.92
CA ALA A 297 -8.22 3.22 7.01
C ALA A 297 -7.88 2.42 8.28
N TRP A 298 -8.64 1.36 8.58
CA TRP A 298 -8.29 0.39 9.62
C TRP A 298 -6.94 -0.29 9.35
N VAL A 299 -6.72 -0.78 8.13
CA VAL A 299 -5.47 -1.44 7.75
C VAL A 299 -4.28 -0.48 7.89
N LEU A 300 -4.41 0.74 7.37
CA LEU A 300 -3.39 1.78 7.43
C LEU A 300 -3.06 2.19 8.86
N TYR A 301 -4.08 2.32 9.72
CA TYR A 301 -3.90 2.59 11.14
C TYR A 301 -3.05 1.51 11.82
N LEU A 302 -3.39 0.23 11.62
CA LEU A 302 -2.61 -0.90 12.13
C LEU A 302 -1.18 -0.96 11.57
N MET A 303 -0.97 -0.43 10.37
CA MET A 303 0.34 -0.34 9.73
C MET A 303 1.17 0.86 10.21
N GLY A 304 0.65 1.71 11.10
CA GLY A 304 1.36 2.88 11.62
C GLY A 304 1.33 4.10 10.69
N ALA A 305 0.32 4.19 9.82
CA ALA A 305 0.10 5.39 9.03
C ALA A 305 -0.20 6.60 9.92
N GLU A 306 0.32 7.76 9.54
CA GLU A 306 -0.04 9.01 10.19
C GLU A 306 -1.54 9.27 10.01
N GLU A 307 -2.28 9.32 11.12
CA GLU A 307 -3.75 9.40 11.12
C GLU A 307 -4.30 10.60 10.33
N ARG A 308 -3.56 11.71 10.27
CA ARG A 308 -3.94 12.90 9.48
C ARG A 308 -3.91 12.67 7.97
N LEU A 309 -3.16 11.66 7.52
CA LEU A 309 -3.06 11.31 6.10
C LEU A 309 -4.08 10.25 5.68
N ILE A 310 -4.61 9.47 6.61
CA ILE A 310 -5.51 8.36 6.30
C ILE A 310 -6.83 8.91 5.74
N PRO A 311 -7.26 8.51 4.53
CA PRO A 311 -8.52 8.98 3.98
C PRO A 311 -9.68 8.26 4.65
N LYS A 312 -10.73 9.03 4.90
CA LYS A 312 -11.93 8.59 5.61
C LYS A 312 -13.12 8.42 4.67
N THR A 313 -12.97 8.84 3.42
CA THR A 313 -13.99 8.75 2.36
C THR A 313 -13.37 8.29 1.05
N GLY A 314 -14.20 7.79 0.15
CA GLY A 314 -13.79 7.38 -1.18
C GLY A 314 -13.32 8.54 -2.06
N ASP A 315 -13.83 9.75 -1.84
CA ASP A 315 -13.36 10.96 -2.52
C ASP A 315 -11.95 11.35 -2.06
N GLU A 316 -11.69 11.34 -0.75
CA GLU A 316 -10.36 11.55 -0.18
C GLU A 316 -9.37 10.51 -0.70
N MET A 317 -9.74 9.22 -0.66
CA MET A 317 -8.93 8.12 -1.19
C MET A 317 -8.56 8.33 -2.67
N ARG A 318 -9.54 8.70 -3.53
CA ARG A 318 -9.28 8.96 -4.96
C ARG A 318 -8.35 10.15 -5.18
N LYS A 319 -8.61 11.30 -4.54
CA LYS A 319 -7.79 12.51 -4.71
C LYS A 319 -6.39 12.32 -4.15
N MET A 320 -6.28 11.62 -3.04
CA MET A 320 -5.00 11.30 -2.44
C MET A 320 -4.20 10.35 -3.32
N THR A 321 -4.83 9.28 -3.82
CA THR A 321 -4.18 8.33 -4.73
C THR A 321 -3.71 9.00 -6.02
N ASP A 322 -4.52 9.91 -6.59
CA ASP A 322 -4.12 10.71 -7.75
C ASP A 322 -2.83 11.51 -7.48
N PHE A 323 -2.76 12.19 -6.33
CA PHE A 323 -1.54 12.90 -5.91
C PHE A 323 -0.34 11.96 -5.70
N ILE A 324 -0.54 10.81 -5.06
CA ILE A 324 0.51 9.80 -4.86
C ILE A 324 1.05 9.34 -6.22
N TYR A 325 0.18 9.07 -7.19
CA TYR A 325 0.57 8.65 -8.54
C TYR A 325 1.31 9.75 -9.28
N ALA A 326 0.88 11.00 -9.11
CA ALA A 326 1.56 12.17 -9.65
C ALA A 326 2.98 12.29 -9.07
N ASN A 327 3.18 11.85 -7.82
CA ASN A 327 4.46 11.88 -7.12
C ASN A 327 5.24 10.55 -7.23
N GLY A 328 4.86 9.65 -8.15
CA GLY A 328 5.48 8.32 -8.28
C GLY A 328 6.88 8.30 -8.91
N GLY A 329 7.27 9.34 -9.65
CA GLY A 329 8.59 9.39 -10.29
C GLY A 329 8.77 8.47 -11.51
N TYR A 330 10.03 8.23 -11.90
CA TYR A 330 10.42 7.52 -13.14
C TYR A 330 11.35 6.31 -12.89
N SER A 331 11.18 5.61 -11.76
CA SER A 331 12.00 4.50 -11.26
C SER A 331 13.39 4.89 -10.74
N SER A 332 13.94 4.05 -9.84
CA SER A 332 15.32 4.15 -9.35
C SER A 332 16.35 3.57 -10.34
N SER A 333 17.64 3.69 -10.02
CA SER A 333 18.74 3.03 -10.74
C SER A 333 18.66 1.49 -10.70
N TYR A 334 17.85 0.91 -9.80
CA TYR A 334 17.59 -0.52 -9.71
C TYR A 334 16.49 -1.01 -10.64
N HIS A 335 15.90 -0.13 -11.45
CA HIS A 335 14.86 -0.40 -12.45
C HIS A 335 14.97 -1.79 -13.11
N VAL A 336 16.05 -2.02 -13.87
CA VAL A 336 16.25 -3.24 -14.67
C VAL A 336 16.27 -4.49 -13.80
N ARG A 337 16.87 -4.35 -12.62
CA ARG A 337 17.09 -5.42 -11.66
C ARG A 337 15.78 -5.85 -11.01
N VAL A 338 15.00 -4.88 -10.51
CA VAL A 338 13.67 -5.10 -9.93
C VAL A 338 12.71 -5.66 -10.98
N ALA A 339 12.70 -5.08 -12.18
CA ALA A 339 11.87 -5.56 -13.30
C ALA A 339 12.20 -7.02 -13.65
N THR A 340 13.49 -7.36 -13.76
CA THR A 340 13.94 -8.72 -14.10
C THR A 340 13.52 -9.73 -13.02
N ALA A 341 13.67 -9.37 -11.74
CA ALA A 341 13.30 -10.24 -10.63
C ALA A 341 11.79 -10.51 -10.59
N LEU A 342 10.96 -9.46 -10.62
CA LEU A 342 9.50 -9.60 -10.53
C LEU A 342 8.90 -10.32 -11.75
N MET A 343 9.38 -9.99 -12.96
CA MET A 343 8.93 -10.67 -14.18
C MET A 343 9.46 -12.11 -14.25
N GLY A 344 10.61 -12.40 -13.63
CA GLY A 344 11.14 -13.76 -13.46
C GLY A 344 10.21 -14.66 -12.65
N ILE A 345 9.69 -14.16 -11.53
CA ILE A 345 8.70 -14.88 -10.71
C ILE A 345 7.46 -15.24 -11.55
N LEU A 346 6.96 -14.31 -12.36
CA LEU A 346 5.83 -14.57 -13.25
C LEU A 346 6.14 -15.68 -14.27
N GLU A 347 7.32 -15.62 -14.89
CA GLU A 347 7.77 -16.61 -15.88
C GLU A 347 7.94 -18.01 -15.26
N ASP A 348 8.44 -18.08 -14.03
CA ASP A 348 8.60 -19.34 -13.28
C ASP A 348 7.25 -20.01 -12.99
N LEU A 349 6.20 -19.21 -12.73
CA LEU A 349 4.84 -19.71 -12.50
C LEU A 349 4.14 -20.13 -13.82
N ASP A 350 4.27 -19.34 -14.88
CA ASP A 350 3.86 -19.70 -16.25
C ASP A 350 4.68 -18.85 -17.25
N PRO A 351 5.37 -19.49 -18.23
CA PRO A 351 6.18 -18.77 -19.22
C PRO A 351 5.44 -17.69 -20.04
N LYS A 352 4.10 -17.73 -20.10
CA LYS A 352 3.27 -16.74 -20.81
C LYS A 352 2.83 -15.59 -19.91
N MET A 353 2.92 -15.74 -18.59
CA MET A 353 2.41 -14.78 -17.61
C MET A 353 3.05 -13.39 -17.74
N PRO A 354 4.37 -13.25 -18.03
CA PRO A 354 4.97 -11.95 -18.34
C PRO A 354 4.21 -11.16 -19.42
N ALA A 355 3.92 -11.80 -20.56
CA ALA A 355 3.23 -11.15 -21.66
C ALA A 355 1.74 -10.87 -21.34
N GLN A 356 1.10 -11.71 -20.53
CA GLN A 356 -0.26 -11.49 -20.05
C GLN A 356 -0.36 -10.27 -19.14
N VAL A 357 0.55 -10.17 -18.16
CA VAL A 357 0.59 -9.07 -17.19
C VAL A 357 0.90 -7.75 -17.88
N LEU A 358 1.92 -7.72 -18.76
CA LEU A 358 2.22 -6.52 -19.56
C LEU A 358 1.03 -6.11 -20.45
N GLY A 359 0.34 -7.09 -21.05
CA GLY A 359 -0.85 -6.83 -21.85
C GLY A 359 -1.98 -6.19 -21.06
N ALA A 360 -2.25 -6.72 -19.86
CA ALA A 360 -3.28 -6.20 -18.97
C ALA A 360 -2.91 -4.80 -18.43
N LEU A 361 -1.67 -4.61 -17.98
CA LEU A 361 -1.15 -3.32 -17.50
C LEU A 361 -1.30 -2.22 -18.55
N SER A 362 -0.92 -2.49 -19.80
CA SER A 362 -0.97 -1.51 -20.89
C SER A 362 -2.35 -0.93 -21.18
N LEU A 363 -3.42 -1.50 -20.61
CA LEU A 363 -4.79 -0.95 -20.67
C LEU A 363 -4.97 0.25 -19.73
N ILE A 364 -4.33 0.24 -18.57
CA ILE A 364 -4.49 1.28 -17.53
C ILE A 364 -3.32 2.26 -17.49
N ILE A 365 -2.08 1.79 -17.62
CA ILE A 365 -0.88 2.66 -17.56
C ILE A 365 -0.42 3.12 -18.95
N GLY A 366 -0.95 2.54 -20.03
CA GLY A 366 -0.53 2.84 -21.39
C GLY A 366 0.70 2.06 -21.86
N ASP A 367 0.91 2.04 -23.19
CA ASP A 367 1.96 1.26 -23.84
C ASP A 367 3.37 1.80 -23.59
N GLU A 368 3.52 3.11 -23.42
CA GLU A 368 4.82 3.74 -23.17
C GLU A 368 5.39 3.31 -21.82
N ASP A 369 4.63 3.52 -20.74
CA ASP A 369 5.02 3.15 -19.37
C ASP A 369 5.16 1.63 -19.21
N THR A 370 4.35 0.83 -19.91
CA THR A 370 4.48 -0.64 -19.93
C THR A 370 5.81 -1.08 -20.56
N LYS A 371 6.20 -0.47 -21.69
CA LYS A 371 7.48 -0.79 -22.34
C LYS A 371 8.66 -0.27 -21.53
N PHE A 372 8.51 0.91 -20.92
CA PHE A 372 9.51 1.46 -20.04
C PHE A 372 9.75 0.54 -18.84
N MET A 373 8.71 -0.03 -18.23
CA MET A 373 8.82 -0.96 -17.09
C MET A 373 9.87 -2.06 -17.28
N VAL A 374 9.97 -2.60 -18.49
CA VAL A 374 10.86 -3.74 -18.80
C VAL A 374 12.09 -3.34 -19.62
N LYS A 375 12.32 -2.06 -19.85
CA LYS A 375 13.42 -1.56 -20.68
C LYS A 375 14.77 -1.94 -20.06
N GLY A 376 15.68 -2.46 -20.87
CA GLY A 376 17.00 -2.94 -20.44
C GLY A 376 16.98 -4.30 -19.74
N SER A 377 15.81 -4.85 -19.42
CA SER A 377 15.68 -6.21 -18.87
C SER A 377 15.65 -7.25 -19.99
N ARG A 378 15.79 -8.54 -19.63
CA ARG A 378 15.60 -9.65 -20.58
C ARG A 378 14.18 -9.79 -21.12
N PHE A 379 13.21 -9.06 -20.55
CA PHE A 379 11.82 -9.01 -20.99
C PHE A 379 11.55 -7.83 -21.95
N GLU A 380 12.55 -7.01 -22.26
CA GLU A 380 12.42 -5.97 -23.28
C GLU A 380 12.01 -6.57 -24.63
N GLY A 381 11.04 -5.95 -25.30
CA GLY A 381 10.52 -6.44 -26.58
C GLY A 381 9.47 -7.56 -26.49
N THR A 382 9.05 -7.95 -25.27
CA THR A 382 7.94 -8.91 -25.08
C THR A 382 6.68 -8.47 -25.83
N ARG A 383 6.15 -9.34 -26.69
CA ARG A 383 4.95 -9.05 -27.49
C ARG A 383 3.67 -9.35 -26.71
N TYR A 384 3.00 -8.30 -26.24
CA TYR A 384 1.81 -8.43 -25.40
C TYR A 384 0.49 -7.98 -26.06
N LEU A 385 0.49 -7.51 -27.31
CA LEU A 385 -0.70 -6.88 -27.93
C LEU A 385 -1.94 -7.80 -28.00
N HIS A 386 -1.76 -9.08 -28.35
CA HIS A 386 -2.89 -10.02 -28.39
C HIS A 386 -3.42 -10.34 -26.99
N TRP A 387 -2.54 -10.37 -25.98
CA TRP A 387 -2.93 -10.48 -24.57
C TRP A 387 -3.70 -9.25 -24.10
N LYS A 388 -3.28 -8.03 -24.49
CA LYS A 388 -4.00 -6.78 -24.23
C LYS A 388 -5.44 -6.85 -24.74
N ILE A 389 -5.63 -7.25 -26.00
CA ILE A 389 -6.95 -7.37 -26.63
C ILE A 389 -7.79 -8.43 -25.92
N GLY A 390 -7.22 -9.62 -25.68
CA GLY A 390 -7.91 -10.71 -25.00
C GLY A 390 -8.36 -10.34 -23.58
N PHE A 391 -7.47 -9.68 -22.82
CA PHE A 391 -7.77 -9.22 -21.47
C PHE A 391 -8.88 -8.16 -21.47
N LEU A 392 -8.82 -7.18 -22.37
CA LEU A 392 -9.85 -6.14 -22.49
C LEU A 392 -11.24 -6.74 -22.76
N LEU A 393 -11.34 -7.68 -23.71
CA LEU A 393 -12.60 -8.33 -24.04
C LEU A 393 -13.14 -9.13 -22.86
N LYS A 394 -12.28 -9.90 -22.19
CA LYS A 394 -12.63 -10.67 -20.99
C LYS A 394 -13.12 -9.74 -19.87
N ALA A 395 -12.35 -8.71 -19.52
CA ALA A 395 -12.65 -7.82 -18.41
C ALA A 395 -13.97 -7.05 -18.63
N LYS A 396 -14.23 -6.57 -19.86
CA LYS A 396 -15.52 -5.95 -20.20
C LYS A 396 -16.69 -6.93 -20.12
N ALA A 397 -16.51 -8.18 -20.57
CA ALA A 397 -17.55 -9.20 -20.45
C ALA A 397 -17.85 -9.55 -18.98
N GLU A 398 -16.82 -9.69 -18.15
CA GLU A 398 -16.95 -9.89 -16.70
C GLU A 398 -17.68 -8.72 -16.05
N ALA A 399 -17.29 -7.48 -16.36
CA ALA A 399 -17.93 -6.27 -15.83
C ALA A 399 -19.43 -6.23 -16.15
N VAL A 400 -19.84 -6.57 -17.38
CA VAL A 400 -21.26 -6.66 -17.77
C VAL A 400 -21.98 -7.76 -16.97
N ALA A 401 -21.40 -8.95 -16.88
CA ALA A 401 -22.00 -10.07 -16.14
C ALA A 401 -22.20 -9.74 -14.66
N TYR A 402 -21.20 -9.14 -14.02
CA TYR A 402 -21.26 -8.73 -12.63
C TYR A 402 -22.24 -7.58 -12.42
N ARG A 403 -22.30 -6.60 -13.33
CA ARG A 403 -23.31 -5.53 -13.28
C ARG A 403 -24.74 -6.05 -13.36
N VAL A 404 -24.99 -7.12 -14.12
CA VAL A 404 -26.30 -7.79 -14.14
C VAL A 404 -26.54 -8.51 -12.80
N ARG A 405 -25.53 -9.24 -12.30
CA ARG A 405 -25.60 -9.95 -11.03
C ARG A 405 -25.91 -9.02 -9.85
N ASP A 406 -25.32 -7.84 -9.82
CA ASP A 406 -25.50 -6.85 -8.76
C ASP A 406 -26.94 -6.31 -8.67
N LYS A 407 -27.76 -6.47 -9.73
CA LYS A 407 -29.18 -6.08 -9.76
C LYS A 407 -30.14 -7.20 -9.38
N LEU A 408 -29.66 -8.43 -9.20
CA LEU A 408 -30.52 -9.56 -8.86
C LEU A 408 -31.04 -9.44 -7.41
N PRO A 409 -32.27 -9.89 -7.11
CA PRO A 409 -32.75 -9.99 -5.73
C PRO A 409 -31.78 -10.83 -4.87
N GLY A 410 -31.41 -10.30 -3.71
CA GLY A 410 -30.47 -10.97 -2.80
C GLY A 410 -28.99 -10.85 -3.20
N ALA A 411 -28.63 -10.04 -4.20
CA ALA A 411 -27.25 -9.84 -4.63
C ALA A 411 -26.30 -9.47 -3.48
N TYR A 412 -26.71 -8.54 -2.61
CA TYR A 412 -25.89 -8.16 -1.45
C TYR A 412 -25.68 -9.33 -0.48
N ALA A 413 -26.72 -10.09 -0.16
CA ALA A 413 -26.59 -11.27 0.69
C ALA A 413 -25.64 -12.33 0.06
N ALA A 414 -25.66 -12.47 -1.27
CA ALA A 414 -24.71 -13.32 -1.99
C ALA A 414 -23.27 -12.79 -1.91
N LYS A 415 -23.05 -11.46 -2.02
CA LYS A 415 -21.74 -10.81 -1.82
C LYS A 415 -21.20 -11.09 -0.42
N VAL A 416 -22.03 -10.90 0.61
CA VAL A 416 -21.69 -11.17 2.02
C VAL A 416 -21.36 -12.64 2.24
N LYS A 417 -22.16 -13.55 1.68
CA LYS A 417 -21.88 -15.00 1.75
C LYS A 417 -20.52 -15.34 1.13
N LYS A 418 -20.26 -14.87 -0.10
CA LYS A 418 -18.96 -15.06 -0.78
C LYS A 418 -17.81 -14.52 0.06
N ALA A 419 -17.97 -13.34 0.65
CA ALA A 419 -16.98 -12.73 1.52
C ALA A 419 -16.74 -13.48 2.85
N GLY A 420 -17.67 -14.36 3.23
CA GLY A 420 -17.59 -15.25 4.39
C GLY A 420 -17.04 -16.65 4.09
N ASP A 421 -16.84 -17.04 2.83
CA ASP A 421 -16.43 -18.40 2.44
C ASP A 421 -14.94 -18.72 2.75
N GLY A 422 -14.20 -17.77 3.36
CA GLY A 422 -12.80 -17.95 3.73
C GLY A 422 -11.83 -17.99 2.54
N LYS A 423 -12.26 -17.54 1.35
CA LYS A 423 -11.45 -17.48 0.12
C LYS A 423 -11.26 -16.03 -0.36
N PRO A 424 -10.37 -15.26 0.28
CA PRO A 424 -10.08 -13.89 -0.13
C PRO A 424 -9.54 -13.73 -1.52
N PRO A 425 -9.66 -12.53 -2.11
CA PRO A 425 -8.80 -12.13 -3.21
C PRO A 425 -7.38 -12.60 -2.92
N TRP A 426 -6.69 -13.00 -3.97
CA TRP A 426 -5.34 -13.55 -3.93
C TRP A 426 -5.22 -14.97 -3.40
N SER A 427 -6.26 -15.61 -2.86
CA SER A 427 -6.15 -17.00 -2.37
C SER A 427 -5.74 -17.99 -3.46
N GLY A 428 -6.18 -17.76 -4.70
CA GLY A 428 -5.79 -18.60 -5.84
C GLY A 428 -4.31 -18.43 -6.20
N VAL A 429 -3.84 -17.18 -6.23
CA VAL A 429 -2.44 -16.82 -6.47
C VAL A 429 -1.57 -17.38 -5.33
N PHE A 430 -2.00 -17.20 -4.09
CA PHE A 430 -1.34 -17.72 -2.89
C PHE A 430 -1.11 -19.22 -3.01
N LYS A 431 -2.17 -19.98 -3.31
CA LYS A 431 -2.10 -21.43 -3.49
C LYS A 431 -1.16 -21.82 -4.63
N GLN A 432 -1.18 -21.10 -5.75
CA GLN A 432 -0.28 -21.38 -6.87
C GLN A 432 1.20 -21.20 -6.47
N ILE A 433 1.51 -20.17 -5.67
CA ILE A 433 2.86 -19.93 -5.15
C ILE A 433 3.22 -21.00 -4.10
N GLU A 434 2.30 -21.38 -3.21
CA GLU A 434 2.52 -22.47 -2.24
C GLU A 434 2.85 -23.80 -2.95
N ASP A 435 2.07 -24.16 -3.97
CA ASP A 435 2.27 -25.38 -4.75
C ASP A 435 3.64 -25.34 -5.46
N TYR A 436 4.03 -24.19 -6.03
CA TYR A 436 5.35 -24.00 -6.64
C TYR A 436 6.49 -24.14 -5.61
N ILE A 437 6.37 -23.48 -4.45
CA ILE A 437 7.37 -23.52 -3.37
C ILE A 437 7.52 -24.95 -2.86
N ALA A 438 6.42 -25.66 -2.63
CA ALA A 438 6.44 -27.04 -2.15
C ALA A 438 7.17 -27.98 -3.12
N GLU A 439 7.04 -27.74 -4.43
CA GLU A 439 7.69 -28.56 -5.45
C GLU A 439 9.14 -28.16 -5.72
N LYS A 440 9.44 -26.85 -5.81
CA LYS A 440 10.69 -26.32 -6.37
C LYS A 440 11.61 -25.64 -5.36
N ALA A 441 11.09 -25.17 -4.22
CA ALA A 441 11.84 -24.40 -3.23
C ALA A 441 11.40 -24.70 -1.78
N PRO A 442 11.37 -25.97 -1.32
CA PRO A 442 10.72 -26.37 -0.06
C PRO A 442 11.36 -25.81 1.23
N HIS A 443 12.48 -25.09 1.12
CA HIS A 443 13.12 -24.40 2.22
C HIS A 443 12.52 -23.00 2.50
N VAL A 444 11.77 -22.43 1.56
CA VAL A 444 11.13 -21.12 1.68
C VAL A 444 9.94 -21.20 2.64
N LYS A 445 9.84 -20.24 3.58
CA LYS A 445 8.75 -20.13 4.55
C LYS A 445 8.33 -18.68 4.75
N ALA A 446 7.04 -18.44 4.95
CA ALA A 446 6.48 -17.12 5.28
C ALA A 446 6.54 -16.88 6.80
N GLU A 447 7.61 -16.27 7.30
CA GLU A 447 7.83 -16.10 8.75
C GLU A 447 7.88 -14.63 9.20
N TYR A 448 7.92 -13.64 8.29
CA TYR A 448 8.01 -12.21 8.59
C TYR A 448 9.20 -11.83 9.50
N LYS A 449 10.31 -12.55 9.39
CA LYS A 449 11.55 -12.33 10.16
C LYS A 449 12.61 -11.53 9.39
N LEU A 450 12.26 -11.10 8.19
CA LEU A 450 13.14 -10.27 7.36
C LEU A 450 13.54 -9.03 8.16
N HIS A 451 14.85 -8.74 8.22
CA HIS A 451 15.51 -7.64 8.95
C HIS A 451 15.85 -7.85 10.44
N ASP A 452 15.42 -8.93 11.09
CA ASP A 452 15.83 -9.19 12.48
C ASP A 452 17.34 -9.38 12.63
N GLU A 453 17.93 -10.10 11.68
CA GLU A 453 19.35 -10.49 11.68
C GLU A 453 20.10 -10.01 10.43
N SER A 454 19.47 -9.18 9.59
CA SER A 454 20.10 -8.71 8.36
C SER A 454 21.29 -7.79 8.69
N LYS A 455 22.28 -7.71 7.78
CA LYS A 455 23.44 -6.84 7.99
C LYS A 455 23.05 -5.38 8.16
N GLU A 456 21.92 -4.99 7.59
CA GLU A 456 21.27 -3.69 7.69
C GLU A 456 20.58 -3.50 9.05
N GLY A 457 19.97 -4.55 9.61
CA GLY A 457 19.35 -4.54 10.95
C GLY A 457 20.35 -4.59 12.11
N LEU A 458 21.50 -5.27 11.95
CA LEU A 458 22.49 -5.47 13.02
C LEU A 458 23.59 -4.39 13.09
N ARG A 459 23.73 -3.52 12.09
CA ARG A 459 24.81 -2.50 12.08
C ARG A 459 24.39 -1.19 12.70
#